data_AF-A0A9X4HKG3-F1
#
_entry.id   AF-A0A9X4HKG3-F1
#
_cell.length_a   1.000
_cell.length_b   1.000
_cell.length_c   1.000
_cell.angle_alpha   90.00
_cell.angle_beta   90.00
_cell.angle_gamma   90.00
#
_symmetry.space_group_name_H-M   'P 1'
#
loop_
_entity.id
_entity.type
_entity.pdbx_description
1 polymer ?
#
loop_
_entity_poly.entity_id
_entity_poly.type
_entity_poly.pdbx_seq_one_letter_code
_entity_poly.pdbx_strand_id
1 'polypeptide(L)'
;MVRFSDGNPLHDVVRGPGGDGSSAVDLSGLTDGPIMASISVTDTAGNTAAGTGDTSTKDTTADASPTASVTINDGDGFINAGERSAVGFTIVGVDPDAVAMVRFSDG
;
A
#
# COMPACT_ATOMS: atom_id res chain seq x y z
N MET A 1 -26.41 0.59 -5.19
CA MET A 1 -25.08 -0.01 -5.36
C MET A 1 -24.04 0.83 -4.63
N VAL A 2 -22.95 0.20 -4.21
CA VAL A 2 -21.76 0.89 -3.67
C VAL A 2 -20.63 0.68 -4.65
N ARG A 3 -19.85 1.73 -4.95
CA ARG A 3 -18.69 1.69 -5.83
C ARG A 3 -17.44 2.09 -5.05
N PHE A 4 -16.34 1.39 -5.29
CA PHE A 4 -15.00 1.73 -4.81
C PHE A 4 -14.11 1.95 -6.03
N SER A 5 -13.35 3.04 -6.06
CA SER A 5 -12.53 3.44 -7.21
C SER A 5 -11.14 3.86 -6.77
N ASP A 6 -10.11 3.45 -7.52
CA ASP A 6 -8.73 3.94 -7.42
C ASP A 6 -8.45 5.12 -8.38
N GLY A 7 -9.50 5.67 -9.00
CA GLY A 7 -9.41 6.71 -10.03
C GLY A 7 -9.27 6.16 -11.45
N ASN A 8 -9.07 4.85 -11.63
CA ASN A 8 -9.17 4.18 -12.92
C ASN A 8 -10.55 3.49 -13.06
N PRO A 9 -11.45 3.98 -13.93
CA PRO A 9 -12.78 3.40 -14.10
C PRO A 9 -12.79 1.92 -14.52
N LEU A 10 -11.71 1.40 -15.09
CA LEU A 10 -11.59 -0.01 -15.45
C LEU A 10 -11.36 -0.93 -14.24
N HIS A 11 -10.91 -0.37 -13.12
CA HIS A 11 -10.66 -1.12 -11.89
C HIS A 11 -11.81 -1.01 -10.89
N ASP A 12 -12.76 -0.09 -11.11
CA ASP A 12 -13.89 0.16 -10.21
C ASP A 12 -14.58 -1.14 -9.76
N VAL A 13 -14.65 -1.32 -8.44
CA VAL A 13 -15.36 -2.44 -7.83
C VAL A 13 -16.75 -1.98 -7.43
N VAL A 14 -17.78 -2.59 -8.05
CA VAL A 14 -19.18 -2.27 -7.78
C VAL A 14 -19.85 -3.43 -7.04
N ARG A 15 -20.36 -3.15 -5.85
CA ARG A 15 -21.26 -4.04 -5.13
C ARG A 15 -22.70 -3.68 -5.45
N GLY A 16 -23.50 -4.69 -5.79
CA GLY A 16 -24.92 -4.57 -6.14
C GLY A 16 -25.78 -3.91 -5.03
N PRO A 17 -27.11 -3.81 -5.23
CA PRO A 17 -28.00 -3.24 -4.22
C PRO A 17 -27.84 -3.97 -2.88
N GLY A 18 -27.58 -3.19 -1.83
CA GLY A 18 -27.56 -3.65 -0.45
C GLY A 18 -28.68 -2.97 0.32
N GLY A 19 -29.06 -3.56 1.45
CA GLY A 19 -29.87 -2.89 2.47
C GLY A 19 -28.98 -2.33 3.58
N ASP A 20 -29.62 -1.84 4.64
CA ASP A 20 -28.93 -1.40 5.84
C ASP A 20 -28.14 -2.56 6.48
N GLY A 21 -26.94 -2.25 6.99
CA GLY A 21 -26.08 -3.21 7.69
C GLY A 21 -24.62 -3.20 7.23
N SER A 22 -23.83 -4.13 7.77
CA SER A 22 -22.41 -4.30 7.41
C SER A 22 -22.25 -5.20 6.18
N SER A 23 -21.23 -4.93 5.39
CA SER A 23 -20.91 -5.69 4.18
C SER A 23 -19.42 -5.63 3.91
N ALA A 24 -18.90 -6.61 3.16
CA ALA A 24 -17.51 -6.66 2.72
C ALA A 24 -17.45 -6.79 1.19
N VAL A 25 -16.31 -6.39 0.63
CA VAL A 25 -16.01 -6.47 -0.80
C VAL A 25 -14.50 -6.75 -0.95
N ASP A 26 -14.12 -7.49 -1.98
CA ASP A 26 -12.72 -7.68 -2.34
C ASP A 26 -12.23 -6.51 -3.20
N LEU A 27 -11.18 -5.84 -2.74
CA LEU A 27 -10.52 -4.71 -3.42
C LEU A 27 -9.12 -5.10 -3.93
N SER A 28 -8.80 -6.40 -3.98
CA SER A 28 -7.50 -6.92 -4.44
C SER A 28 -7.10 -6.42 -5.82
N GLY A 29 -8.08 -6.24 -6.73
CA GLY A 29 -7.88 -5.71 -8.08
C GLY A 29 -7.68 -4.19 -8.20
N LEU A 30 -7.90 -3.42 -7.13
CA LEU A 30 -7.59 -1.98 -7.12
C LEU A 30 -6.09 -1.76 -6.95
N THR A 31 -5.57 -0.67 -7.52
CA THR A 31 -4.17 -0.28 -7.31
C THR A 31 -3.96 0.24 -5.88
N ASP A 32 -2.76 0.08 -5.34
CA ASP A 32 -2.37 0.79 -4.12
C ASP A 32 -2.41 2.31 -4.34
N GLY A 33 -2.76 3.04 -3.29
CA GLY A 33 -3.05 4.47 -3.33
C GLY A 33 -4.46 4.82 -2.85
N PRO A 34 -4.92 6.06 -3.11
CA PRO A 34 -6.21 6.54 -2.64
C PRO A 34 -7.40 5.80 -3.29
N ILE A 35 -8.25 5.23 -2.44
CA ILE A 35 -9.53 4.62 -2.80
C ILE A 35 -10.68 5.52 -2.34
N MET A 36 -11.66 5.74 -3.20
CA MET A 36 -12.87 6.50 -2.89
C MET A 36 -14.12 5.63 -3.00
N ALA A 37 -14.95 5.64 -1.95
CA ALA A 37 -16.25 5.01 -1.95
C ALA A 37 -17.36 5.98 -2.42
N SER A 38 -18.36 5.48 -3.12
CA SER A 38 -19.60 6.20 -3.43
C SER A 38 -20.81 5.28 -3.42
N ILE A 39 -22.00 5.84 -3.23
CA ILE A 39 -23.25 5.09 -3.18
C ILE A 39 -24.29 5.70 -4.11
N SER A 40 -25.07 4.85 -4.76
CA SER A 40 -26.31 5.23 -5.42
C SER A 40 -27.44 4.29 -5.03
N VAL A 41 -28.64 4.82 -4.87
CA VAL A 41 -29.85 4.05 -4.55
C VAL A 41 -30.91 4.36 -5.58
N THR A 42 -31.69 3.34 -5.93
CA THR A 42 -32.82 3.43 -6.85
C THR A 42 -33.99 2.68 -6.23
N ASP A 43 -35.14 3.32 -6.09
CA ASP A 43 -36.34 2.66 -5.59
C ASP A 43 -37.12 1.95 -6.72
N THR A 44 -38.13 1.16 -6.36
CA THR A 44 -38.96 0.41 -7.32
C THR A 44 -39.73 1.31 -8.29
N ALA A 45 -40.03 2.55 -7.90
CA ALA A 45 -40.69 3.53 -8.76
C ALA A 45 -39.71 4.20 -9.74
N GLY A 46 -38.41 3.94 -9.61
CA GLY A 46 -37.35 4.48 -10.46
C GLY A 46 -36.73 5.78 -9.96
N ASN A 47 -37.05 6.24 -8.75
CA ASN A 47 -36.41 7.43 -8.18
C ASN A 47 -34.98 7.09 -7.78
N THR A 48 -34.04 8.00 -8.06
CA THR A 48 -32.61 7.81 -7.76
C THR A 48 -32.08 8.84 -6.79
N ALA A 49 -31.22 8.42 -5.87
CA ALA A 49 -30.38 9.30 -5.06
C ALA A 49 -28.94 8.81 -5.04
N ALA A 50 -27.98 9.72 -4.83
CA ALA A 50 -26.56 9.41 -4.76
C ALA A 50 -25.91 10.11 -3.56
N GLY A 51 -24.83 9.52 -3.07
CA GLY A 51 -24.03 10.05 -1.98
C GLY A 51 -22.55 9.72 -2.14
N THR A 52 -21.70 10.48 -1.47
CA THR A 52 -20.26 10.19 -1.33
C THR A 52 -20.04 9.31 -0.11
N GLY A 53 -19.09 8.38 -0.22
CA GLY A 53 -18.57 7.63 0.92
C GLY A 53 -17.21 8.17 1.37
N ASP A 54 -16.57 7.42 2.26
CA ASP A 54 -15.24 7.74 2.77
C ASP A 54 -14.14 7.47 1.74
N THR A 55 -12.95 8.00 2.05
CA THR A 55 -11.70 7.65 1.37
C THR A 55 -10.80 6.84 2.29
N SER A 56 -9.92 6.03 1.70
CA SER A 56 -8.85 5.32 2.41
C SER A 56 -7.69 5.07 1.46
N THR A 57 -6.48 4.94 2.00
CA THR A 57 -5.32 4.55 1.20
C THR A 57 -5.19 3.03 1.28
N LYS A 58 -5.21 2.36 0.13
CA LYS A 58 -4.80 0.97 0.04
C LYS A 58 -3.29 0.94 -0.07
N ASP A 59 -2.66 0.14 0.77
CA ASP A 59 -1.24 -0.13 0.73
C ASP A 59 -1.02 -1.61 1.06
N THR A 60 -0.36 -2.31 0.14
CA THR A 60 -0.10 -3.75 0.23
C THR A 60 1.39 -4.09 0.12
N THR A 61 2.25 -3.08 0.08
CA THR A 61 3.69 -3.25 -0.09
C THR A 61 4.45 -2.70 1.10
N ALA A 62 5.39 -3.47 1.65
CA ALA A 62 6.32 -2.96 2.66
C ALA A 62 7.52 -2.22 2.04
N ASP A 63 7.85 -2.58 0.79
CA ASP A 63 8.80 -1.88 -0.06
C ASP A 63 8.31 -1.89 -1.52
N ALA A 64 8.15 -0.72 -2.10
CA ALA A 64 7.94 -0.51 -3.51
C ALA A 64 9.31 -0.42 -4.20
N SER A 65 9.33 -0.69 -5.51
CA SER A 65 10.56 -0.59 -6.29
C SER A 65 11.14 0.85 -6.21
N PRO A 66 12.46 1.01 -5.95
CA PRO A 66 13.47 -0.05 -5.79
C PRO A 66 13.42 -0.72 -4.42
N THR A 67 13.53 -2.06 -4.41
CA THR A 67 13.54 -2.87 -3.18
C THR A 67 14.59 -2.38 -2.18
N ALA A 68 14.24 -2.46 -0.90
CA ALA A 68 15.14 -2.06 0.17
C ALA A 68 16.43 -2.90 0.13
N SER A 69 17.59 -2.25 0.28
CA SER A 69 18.88 -2.94 0.35
C SER A 69 19.82 -2.29 1.34
N VAL A 70 20.75 -3.09 1.84
CA VAL A 70 21.83 -2.66 2.73
C VAL A 70 23.18 -3.02 2.12
N THR A 71 24.09 -2.06 2.10
CA THR A 71 25.46 -2.23 1.61
C THR A 71 26.45 -1.89 2.72
N ILE A 72 27.45 -2.74 2.91
CA ILE A 72 28.61 -2.43 3.76
C ILE A 72 29.57 -1.58 2.94
N ASN A 73 30.00 -0.45 3.51
CA ASN A 73 30.85 0.53 2.83
C ASN A 73 32.35 0.25 3.12
N ASP A 74 32.82 -0.96 2.84
CA ASP A 74 34.24 -1.35 3.01
C ASP A 74 35.09 -1.02 1.76
N GLY A 75 34.46 -0.91 0.59
CA GLY A 75 35.08 -0.47 -0.66
C GLY A 75 35.94 -1.51 -1.36
N ASP A 76 36.51 -2.46 -0.62
CA ASP A 76 37.32 -3.56 -1.13
C ASP A 76 36.73 -4.97 -0.87
N GLY A 77 35.57 -5.04 -0.18
CA GLY A 77 34.91 -6.28 0.18
C GLY A 77 35.49 -6.98 1.41
N PHE A 78 36.40 -6.33 2.15
CA PHE A 78 37.00 -6.89 3.36
C PHE A 78 36.97 -5.89 4.51
N ILE A 79 36.48 -6.30 5.67
CA ILE A 79 36.68 -5.57 6.92
C ILE A 79 38.04 -5.96 7.50
N ASN A 80 39.02 -5.06 7.43
CA ASN A 80 40.38 -5.27 7.91
C ASN A 80 40.61 -4.67 9.33
N ALA A 81 41.86 -4.73 9.81
CA ALA A 81 42.21 -4.28 11.16
C ALA A 81 41.99 -2.78 11.41
N GLY A 82 41.98 -1.96 10.36
CA GLY A 82 41.73 -0.53 10.41
C GLY A 82 40.23 -0.18 10.44
N GLU A 83 39.37 -0.96 9.78
CA GLU A 83 37.93 -0.68 9.72
C GLU A 83 37.13 -1.29 10.88
N ARG A 84 37.62 -2.36 11.51
CA ARG A 84 36.85 -3.17 12.48
C ARG A 84 36.18 -2.38 13.62
N SER A 85 36.73 -1.23 14.00
CA SER A 85 36.16 -0.40 15.07
C SER A 85 35.00 0.48 14.62
N ALA A 86 34.87 0.72 13.31
CA ALA A 86 33.83 1.55 12.72
C ALA A 86 33.60 1.14 11.26
N VAL A 87 32.58 0.29 11.04
CA VAL A 87 32.16 -0.14 9.71
C VAL A 87 30.94 0.68 9.30
N GLY A 88 31.04 1.44 8.22
CA GLY A 88 29.92 2.17 7.64
C GLY A 88 28.99 1.26 6.85
N PHE A 89 27.70 1.59 6.82
CA PHE A 89 26.72 0.94 5.96
C PHE A 89 25.75 1.97 5.36
N THR A 90 25.12 1.61 4.26
CA THR A 90 24.11 2.44 3.57
C THR A 90 22.84 1.62 3.39
N ILE A 91 21.69 2.23 3.68
CA ILE A 91 20.37 1.67 3.35
C ILE A 91 19.75 2.53 2.25
N VAL A 92 19.19 1.89 1.21
CA VAL A 92 18.44 2.57 0.14
C VAL A 92 17.15 1.82 -0.13
N GLY A 93 16.16 2.50 -0.73
CA GLY A 93 14.90 1.86 -1.17
C GLY A 93 13.91 1.53 -0.05
N VAL A 94 13.97 2.21 1.10
CA VAL A 94 12.95 2.07 2.15
C VAL A 94 11.78 2.98 1.81
N ASP A 95 10.58 2.42 1.79
CA ASP A 95 9.36 3.21 1.57
C ASP A 95 9.12 4.25 2.66
N PRO A 96 8.46 5.38 2.35
CA PRO A 96 8.25 6.47 3.32
C PRO A 96 7.51 6.08 4.60
N ASP A 97 6.68 5.05 4.55
CA ASP A 97 5.91 4.49 5.66
C ASP A 97 6.47 3.17 6.19
N ALA A 98 7.61 2.72 5.66
CA ALA A 98 8.31 1.52 6.11
C ALA A 98 9.43 1.85 7.11
N VAL A 99 9.79 0.83 7.91
CA VAL A 99 10.92 0.89 8.85
C VAL A 99 11.92 -0.20 8.53
N ALA A 100 13.16 0.18 8.24
CA ALA A 100 14.25 -0.78 8.02
C ALA A 100 14.97 -1.11 9.34
N MET A 101 15.26 -2.39 9.55
CA MET A 101 16.09 -2.88 10.65
C MET A 101 17.30 -3.61 10.08
N VAL A 102 18.50 -3.15 10.43
CA VAL A 102 19.76 -3.82 10.08
C VAL A 102 20.28 -4.58 11.29
N ARG A 103 20.64 -5.86 11.08
CA ARG A 103 21.23 -6.71 12.11
C ARG A 103 22.55 -7.28 11.60
N PHE A 104 23.62 -7.06 12.35
CA PHE A 104 24.91 -7.71 12.16
C PHE A 104 25.03 -8.89 13.13
N SER A 105 25.62 -10.00 12.68
CA SER A 105 25.79 -11.24 13.44
C SER A 105 27.02 -11.97 12.91
N ASP A 106 27.75 -12.68 13.75
CA ASP A 106 28.86 -13.56 13.37
C ASP A 106 28.45 -15.03 13.17
N GLY A 107 27.23 -15.39 13.56
CA GLY A 107 26.62 -16.72 13.37
C GLY A 107 25.68 -17.05 14.50
#